data_AF-A0A8S9U5A0-F1
#
_entry.id   AF-A0A8S9U5A0-F1
#
_cell.length_a   1.000
_cell.length_b   1.000
_cell.length_c   1.000
_cell.angle_alpha   90.00
_cell.angle_beta   90.00
_cell.angle_gamma   90.00
#
_symmetry.space_group_name_H-M   'P 1'
#
loop_
_entity.id
_entity.type
_entity.pdbx_description
1 polymer ?
#
loop_
_entity_poly.entity_id
_entity_poly.type
_entity_poly.pdbx_seq_one_letter_code
_entity_poly.pdbx_strand_id
1 'polypeptide(L)'
;MNVLTGTAQQVMDVITTLNLSISMQTRRELELGIERAKECVTTWSIMALPRLFLYPMDLNSTGFAEIPAVAINIAPDITECRPDVPMDYTLLGSKMALDTNGRDLLAVVPEALILFPYSFSSTMAPVSRSVQASETKYEVTSVLEPLLHAYYGGCRVHEVNSSGVFIESTCEISEHWASYELMVQSPDDMPLCSTSDVCIHNYYNSQWEWVSETSTAKPNRVAMYMNTFRSRYADKVGISVLPGIVVMQIFVMGMVSLYEVMSHKRSVLLTQIWAYRCQNGKTQVVYLAEVAYHLHYNSDLYLLGFSTGTLTTESLANLTCCFYAFSYSFINLAKARSGDQQLDQHFQLTWEATQVVITACVVTTLRVVQRNPLESILSTNAEILRKTSALGAKYCGLNDAFIMFTINAPTMITLLSTLLGLLAVTTSMLVKKTSPKVKRAVLLSRGSQGSFRGISPYRRDWEDHDAALQVQ
;
A
#
# COMPACT_ATOMS: atom_id res chain seq x y z
N MET A 1 -19.56 -13.34 20.86
CA MET A 1 -18.88 -12.04 21.12
C MET A 1 -19.89 -11.17 21.83
N ASN A 2 -19.56 -10.70 23.03
CA ASN A 2 -20.45 -9.86 23.84
C ASN A 2 -19.84 -8.45 23.87
N VAL A 3 -20.62 -7.46 23.44
CA VAL A 3 -20.23 -6.06 23.44
C VAL A 3 -21.22 -5.30 24.30
N LEU A 4 -20.72 -4.53 25.25
CA LEU A 4 -21.50 -3.58 26.03
C LEU A 4 -21.07 -2.17 25.66
N THR A 5 -22.02 -1.31 25.32
CA THR A 5 -21.77 0.08 24.93
C THR A 5 -22.45 1.03 25.90
N GLY A 6 -21.80 2.16 26.21
CA GLY A 6 -22.31 3.15 27.14
C GLY A 6 -21.46 4.41 27.20
N THR A 7 -21.75 5.29 28.15
CA THR A 7 -20.84 6.41 28.47
C THR A 7 -19.59 5.88 29.20
N ALA A 8 -18.50 6.66 29.20
CA ALA A 8 -17.28 6.30 29.93
C ALA A 8 -17.57 5.97 31.42
N GLN A 9 -18.48 6.71 32.05
CA GLN A 9 -18.89 6.47 33.44
C GLN A 9 -19.63 5.13 33.58
N GLN A 10 -20.61 4.85 32.72
CA GLN A 10 -21.35 3.58 32.76
C GLN A 10 -20.43 2.39 32.56
N VAL A 11 -19.46 2.50 31.66
CA VAL A 11 -18.43 1.48 31.43
C VAL A 11 -17.57 1.28 32.69
N MET A 12 -17.14 2.36 33.35
CA MET A 12 -16.37 2.28 34.61
C MET A 12 -17.17 1.63 35.74
N ASP A 13 -18.46 1.95 35.86
CA ASP A 13 -19.36 1.37 36.86
C ASP A 13 -19.51 -0.14 36.65
N VAL A 14 -19.63 -0.61 35.39
CA VAL A 14 -19.69 -2.04 35.05
C VAL A 14 -18.39 -2.75 35.42
N ILE A 15 -17.24 -2.18 35.04
CA ILE A 15 -15.91 -2.74 35.37
C ILE A 15 -15.74 -2.91 36.87
N THR A 16 -16.13 -1.89 37.64
CA THR A 16 -16.02 -1.89 39.10
C THR A 16 -17.00 -2.87 39.74
N THR A 17 -18.25 -2.90 39.27
CA THR A 17 -19.30 -3.77 39.81
C THR A 17 -19.03 -5.24 39.56
N LEU A 18 -18.55 -5.58 38.36
CA LEU A 18 -18.22 -6.95 37.98
C LEU A 18 -16.79 -7.35 38.38
N ASN A 19 -16.03 -6.44 38.96
CA ASN A 19 -14.62 -6.61 39.31
C ASN A 19 -13.79 -7.16 38.12
N LEU A 20 -13.98 -6.57 36.94
CA LEU A 20 -13.27 -6.99 35.74
C LEU A 20 -11.78 -6.64 35.86
N SER A 21 -10.93 -7.63 35.60
CA SER A 21 -9.48 -7.41 35.51
C SER A 21 -9.16 -6.64 34.24
N ILE A 22 -8.86 -5.35 34.40
CA ILE A 22 -8.42 -4.46 33.34
C ILE A 22 -7.09 -3.84 33.76
N SER A 23 -6.29 -3.41 32.80
CA SER A 23 -5.04 -2.75 33.14
C SER A 23 -5.27 -1.38 33.75
N MET A 24 -4.28 -0.96 34.53
CA MET A 24 -4.28 0.38 35.09
C MET A 24 -4.21 1.47 34.02
N GLN A 25 -3.57 1.20 32.89
CA GLN A 25 -3.53 2.12 31.76
C GLN A 25 -4.90 2.29 31.11
N THR A 26 -5.59 1.18 30.81
CA THR A 26 -6.95 1.22 30.24
C THR A 26 -7.92 1.87 31.22
N ARG A 27 -7.74 1.62 32.52
CA ARG A 27 -8.49 2.32 33.57
C ARG A 27 -8.24 3.83 33.53
N ARG A 28 -6.98 4.26 33.40
CA ARG A 28 -6.64 5.69 33.29
C ARG A 28 -7.16 6.32 32.00
N GLU A 29 -7.12 5.59 30.87
CA GLU A 29 -7.72 6.03 29.61
C GLU A 29 -9.22 6.30 29.82
N LEU A 30 -9.91 5.42 30.53
CA LEU A 30 -11.34 5.56 30.84
C LEU A 30 -11.63 6.71 31.82
N GLU A 31 -10.83 6.88 32.88
CA GLU A 31 -10.95 8.01 33.81
C GLU A 31 -10.82 9.36 33.09
N LEU A 32 -9.81 9.50 32.23
CA LEU A 32 -9.65 10.69 31.40
C LEU A 32 -10.81 10.87 30.41
N GLY A 33 -11.36 9.77 29.89
CA GLY A 33 -12.58 9.76 29.08
C GLY A 33 -13.81 10.30 29.84
N ILE A 34 -13.91 10.05 31.14
CA ILE A 34 -14.95 10.61 32.02
C ILE A 34 -14.70 12.11 32.24
N GLU A 35 -13.48 12.49 32.61
CA GLU A 35 -13.08 13.88 32.86
C GLU A 35 -13.33 14.77 31.62
N ARG A 36 -13.04 14.25 30.43
CA ARG A 36 -13.12 14.97 29.15
C ARG A 36 -14.37 14.65 28.32
N ALA A 37 -15.42 14.09 28.94
CA ALA A 37 -16.63 13.66 28.23
C ALA A 37 -17.33 14.79 27.44
N LYS A 38 -17.08 16.06 27.79
CA LYS A 38 -17.60 17.24 27.08
C LYS A 38 -16.73 17.69 25.90
N GLU A 39 -15.43 17.39 25.95
CA GLU A 39 -14.46 17.79 24.92
C GLU A 39 -14.52 16.85 23.73
N CYS A 40 -14.65 15.53 23.98
CA CYS A 40 -14.77 14.52 22.95
C CYS A 40 -15.96 13.60 23.24
N VAL A 41 -17.06 13.83 22.50
CA VAL A 41 -18.33 13.14 22.72
C VAL A 41 -18.33 11.80 21.97
N THR A 42 -18.09 10.73 22.72
CA THR A 42 -18.06 9.36 22.22
C THR A 42 -18.73 8.40 23.21
N THR A 43 -19.29 7.34 22.67
CA THR A 43 -19.59 6.11 23.41
C THR A 43 -18.30 5.32 23.65
N TRP A 44 -18.34 4.46 24.66
CA TRP A 44 -17.28 3.54 25.02
C TRP A 44 -17.82 2.12 25.00
N SER A 45 -16.98 1.19 24.56
CA SER A 45 -17.33 -0.20 24.36
C SER A 45 -16.45 -1.12 25.21
N ILE A 46 -17.05 -2.09 25.90
CA ILE A 46 -16.36 -3.22 26.52
C ILE A 46 -16.55 -4.43 25.62
N MET A 47 -15.45 -5.09 25.29
CA MET A 47 -15.45 -6.26 24.42
C MET A 47 -14.63 -7.39 25.01
N ALA A 48 -15.23 -8.57 25.12
CA ALA A 48 -14.53 -9.80 25.45
C ALA A 48 -14.29 -10.62 24.17
N LEU A 49 -13.02 -10.80 23.81
CA LEU A 49 -12.60 -11.56 22.62
C LEU A 49 -11.72 -12.74 23.01
N PRO A 50 -11.95 -13.94 22.47
CA PRO A 50 -10.94 -14.99 22.50
C PRO A 50 -9.74 -14.54 21.65
N ARG A 51 -8.55 -14.63 22.22
CA ARG A 51 -7.26 -14.32 21.61
C ARG A 51 -6.32 -15.50 21.79
N LEU A 52 -5.42 -15.70 20.84
CA LEU A 52 -4.31 -16.62 21.02
C LEU A 52 -3.19 -15.89 21.76
N PHE A 53 -2.54 -16.61 22.67
CA PHE A 53 -1.36 -16.14 23.38
C PHE A 53 -0.22 -17.10 23.12
N LEU A 54 0.93 -16.56 22.76
CA LEU A 54 2.16 -17.30 22.52
C LEU A 54 2.92 -17.41 23.83
N TYR A 55 3.41 -18.60 24.17
CA TYR A 55 4.23 -18.84 25.36
C TYR A 55 5.36 -19.83 25.06
N PRO A 56 6.49 -19.75 25.79
CA PRO A 56 7.61 -20.67 25.59
C PRO A 56 7.24 -22.09 26.04
N MET A 57 7.55 -23.10 25.22
CA MET A 57 7.27 -24.50 25.57
C MET A 57 8.29 -25.10 26.54
N ASP A 58 9.58 -24.87 26.27
CA ASP A 58 10.69 -25.44 27.02
C ASP A 58 11.85 -24.47 27.09
N LEU A 59 12.67 -24.61 28.14
CA LEU A 59 13.85 -23.79 28.46
C LEU A 59 14.87 -23.62 27.31
N ASN A 60 14.90 -24.54 26.34
CA ASN A 60 15.83 -24.55 25.22
C ASN A 60 15.14 -24.65 23.85
N SER A 61 13.81 -24.58 23.80
CA SER A 61 13.08 -24.65 22.54
C SER A 61 13.14 -23.32 21.81
N THR A 62 13.33 -23.35 20.50
CA THR A 62 13.19 -22.16 19.64
C THR A 62 11.74 -21.94 19.19
N GLY A 63 10.81 -22.80 19.62
CA GLY A 63 9.39 -22.76 19.28
C GLY A 63 8.52 -22.26 20.42
N PHE A 64 7.36 -21.72 20.07
CA PHE A 64 6.31 -21.29 20.99
C PHE A 64 5.11 -22.24 20.92
N ALA A 65 4.38 -22.37 22.02
CA ALA A 65 3.04 -22.93 22.03
C ALA A 65 2.00 -21.82 22.06
N GLU A 66 0.76 -22.18 21.72
CA GLU A 66 -0.36 -21.25 21.66
C GLU A 66 -1.46 -21.68 22.63
N ILE A 67 -2.05 -20.71 23.34
CA ILE A 67 -3.22 -20.94 24.18
C ILE A 67 -4.32 -19.92 23.86
N PRO A 68 -5.57 -20.37 23.61
CA PRO A 68 -6.70 -19.46 23.49
C PRO A 68 -7.15 -18.99 24.88
N ALA A 69 -7.14 -17.67 25.12
CA ALA A 69 -7.68 -17.06 26.33
C ALA A 69 -8.51 -15.80 26.00
N VAL A 70 -9.43 -15.43 26.89
CA VAL A 70 -10.29 -14.25 26.67
C VAL A 70 -9.56 -12.99 27.14
N ALA A 71 -9.42 -12.02 26.23
CA ALA A 71 -8.95 -10.68 26.53
C ALA A 71 -10.12 -9.70 26.56
N ILE A 72 -10.08 -8.74 27.50
CA ILE A 72 -11.04 -7.64 27.59
C ILE A 72 -10.41 -6.41 26.94
N ASN A 73 -11.04 -5.91 25.86
CA ASN A 73 -10.69 -4.65 25.22
C ASN A 73 -11.72 -3.58 25.61
N ILE A 74 -11.24 -2.38 25.94
CA ILE A 74 -12.07 -1.22 26.25
C ILE A 74 -11.54 -0.05 25.43
N ALA A 75 -12.44 0.57 24.66
CA ALA A 75 -12.07 1.65 23.76
C ALA A 75 -13.24 2.63 23.56
N PRO A 76 -12.96 3.90 23.22
CA PRO A 76 -13.98 4.79 22.67
C PRO A 76 -14.34 4.38 21.24
N ASP A 77 -15.61 4.50 20.88
CA ASP A 77 -16.08 4.23 19.52
C ASP A 77 -15.47 5.18 18.48
N ILE A 78 -15.21 6.43 18.88
CA ILE A 78 -14.45 7.40 18.09
C ILE A 78 -13.00 7.38 18.58
N THR A 79 -12.11 6.80 17.77
CA THR A 79 -10.69 6.57 18.12
C THR A 79 -9.94 7.86 18.48
N GLU A 80 -10.32 8.99 17.89
CA GLU A 80 -9.75 10.32 18.16
C GLU A 80 -9.95 10.77 19.61
N CYS A 81 -10.98 10.24 20.27
CA CYS A 81 -11.28 10.52 21.66
C CYS A 81 -10.43 9.68 22.63
N ARG A 82 -9.58 8.77 22.14
CA ARG A 82 -8.70 8.00 23.00
C ARG A 82 -7.65 8.94 23.60
N PRO A 83 -7.59 9.09 24.93
CA PRO A 83 -6.59 9.92 25.56
C PRO A 83 -5.21 9.26 25.49
N ASP A 84 -4.18 10.07 25.24
CA ASP A 84 -2.79 9.62 25.32
C ASP A 84 -2.39 9.47 26.79
N VAL A 85 -2.38 8.23 27.27
CA VAL A 85 -1.87 7.90 28.60
C VAL A 85 -0.43 7.43 28.46
N PRO A 86 0.56 8.24 28.86
CA PRO A 86 1.96 7.82 28.82
C PRO A 86 2.15 6.59 29.71
N MET A 87 3.04 5.71 29.28
CA MET A 87 3.53 4.57 30.07
C MET A 87 4.48 5.10 31.14
N ASP A 88 4.01 5.95 32.05
CA ASP A 88 4.82 6.48 33.14
C ASP A 88 4.75 5.53 34.34
N TYR A 89 5.81 4.74 34.48
CA TYR A 89 5.97 3.69 35.48
C TYR A 89 5.98 4.22 36.92
N THR A 90 6.21 5.53 37.11
CA THR A 90 6.26 6.16 38.43
C THR A 90 4.88 6.30 39.10
N LEU A 91 3.80 6.34 38.30
CA LEU A 91 2.43 6.48 38.78
C LEU A 91 1.78 5.16 39.20
N LEU A 92 2.29 4.02 38.71
CA LEU A 92 1.52 2.77 38.68
C LEU A 92 2.13 1.61 39.50
N GLY A 93 3.41 1.69 39.86
CA GLY A 93 4.10 0.71 40.71
C GLY A 93 4.21 -0.68 40.08
N SER A 94 5.42 -1.18 39.89
CA SER A 94 5.68 -2.54 39.40
C SER A 94 6.21 -3.44 40.51
N LYS A 95 5.98 -4.75 40.38
CA LYS A 95 6.66 -5.77 41.20
C LYS A 95 7.22 -6.87 40.32
N MET A 96 8.33 -7.44 40.75
CA MET A 96 8.89 -8.62 40.10
C MET A 96 7.99 -9.83 40.38
N ALA A 97 7.56 -10.50 39.31
CA ALA A 97 6.73 -11.70 39.36
C ALA A 97 7.52 -12.99 39.13
N LEU A 98 8.61 -12.90 38.35
CA LEU A 98 9.48 -14.02 38.03
C LEU A 98 10.92 -13.52 37.90
N ASP A 99 11.86 -14.23 38.55
CA ASP A 99 13.30 -14.05 38.34
C ASP A 99 13.75 -14.92 37.16
N THR A 100 14.16 -14.27 36.07
CA THR A 100 14.59 -14.96 34.85
C THR A 100 16.01 -15.52 34.97
N ASN A 101 16.78 -15.17 36.00
CA ASN A 101 18.17 -15.59 36.21
C ASN A 101 19.06 -15.34 34.97
N GLY A 102 18.88 -14.20 34.29
CA GLY A 102 19.62 -13.87 33.07
C GLY A 102 19.04 -14.45 31.78
N ARG A 103 17.93 -15.20 31.84
CA ARG A 103 17.27 -15.75 30.65
C ARG A 103 16.45 -14.67 29.93
N ASP A 104 16.53 -14.68 28.60
CA ASP A 104 15.67 -13.87 27.75
C ASP A 104 14.44 -14.69 27.33
N LEU A 105 13.31 -14.44 28.00
CA LEU A 105 12.04 -15.11 27.69
C LEU A 105 11.43 -14.67 26.35
N LEU A 106 11.91 -13.56 25.78
CA LEU A 106 11.43 -13.03 24.52
C LEU A 106 12.24 -13.52 23.31
N ALA A 107 13.34 -14.25 23.52
CA ALA A 107 14.21 -14.73 22.44
C ALA A 107 13.49 -15.59 21.38
N VAL A 108 12.39 -16.24 21.77
CA VAL A 108 11.57 -17.09 20.88
C VAL A 108 10.39 -16.34 20.25
N VAL A 109 10.09 -15.14 20.73
CA VAL A 109 9.00 -14.31 20.23
C VAL A 109 9.52 -13.55 19.01
N PRO A 110 8.85 -13.63 17.85
CA PRO A 110 9.27 -12.87 16.69
C PRO A 110 9.39 -11.38 17.02
N GLU A 111 10.51 -10.76 16.65
CA GLU A 111 10.87 -9.42 17.10
C GLU A 111 9.83 -8.33 16.73
N ALA A 112 9.14 -8.52 15.61
CA ALA A 112 8.03 -7.69 15.19
C ALA A 112 6.86 -7.67 16.18
N LEU A 113 6.66 -8.76 16.93
CA LEU A 113 5.64 -8.87 17.97
C LEU A 113 6.08 -8.23 19.29
N ILE A 114 7.38 -8.00 19.50
CA ILE A 114 7.93 -7.33 20.69
C ILE A 114 7.92 -5.81 20.50
N LEU A 115 8.05 -5.37 19.24
CA LEU A 115 8.23 -3.99 18.80
C LEU A 115 7.11 -3.04 19.19
N PHE A 116 5.87 -3.54 19.12
CA PHE A 116 4.67 -2.78 19.43
C PHE A 116 3.50 -3.76 19.55
N PRO A 117 2.63 -3.64 20.56
CA PRO A 117 2.56 -2.63 21.63
C PRO A 117 3.00 -3.17 22.99
N TYR A 118 4.05 -3.98 23.00
CA TYR A 118 4.72 -4.37 24.23
C TYR A 118 5.78 -3.33 24.56
N SER A 119 5.87 -2.92 25.83
CA SER A 119 6.94 -2.06 26.36
C SER A 119 8.28 -2.79 26.50
N PHE A 120 8.52 -3.78 25.65
CA PHE A 120 9.67 -4.65 25.71
C PHE A 120 10.80 -4.10 24.85
N SER A 121 12.04 -4.41 25.24
CA SER A 121 13.21 -4.01 24.46
C SER A 121 13.25 -4.79 23.15
N SER A 122 13.48 -4.07 22.05
CA SER A 122 13.63 -4.64 20.70
C SER A 122 14.83 -4.00 20.01
N THR A 123 15.51 -4.74 19.14
CA THR A 123 16.59 -4.20 18.29
C THR A 123 16.04 -3.47 17.07
N MET A 124 14.76 -3.66 16.75
CA MET A 124 14.09 -2.94 15.67
C MET A 124 13.72 -1.50 16.09
N ALA A 125 13.69 -0.59 15.12
CA ALA A 125 13.41 0.82 15.36
C ALA A 125 11.98 1.02 15.90
N PRO A 126 11.78 1.68 17.07
CA PRO A 126 10.46 1.88 17.66
C PRO A 126 9.47 2.52 16.69
N VAL A 127 8.26 1.97 16.64
CA VAL A 127 7.15 2.57 15.90
C VAL A 127 6.26 3.33 16.88
N SER A 128 5.84 4.55 16.52
CA SER A 128 4.96 5.36 17.36
C SER A 128 3.54 4.78 17.42
N ARG A 129 2.91 4.79 18.61
CA ARG A 129 1.47 4.53 18.83
C ARG A 129 0.58 5.51 18.07
N SER A 130 1.05 6.75 17.98
CA SER A 130 0.38 7.82 17.28
C SER A 130 0.63 7.65 15.79
N VAL A 131 -0.44 7.44 15.05
CA VAL A 131 -0.46 7.27 13.60
C VAL A 131 -1.21 8.42 12.96
N GLN A 132 -0.74 8.86 11.78
CA GLN A 132 -1.43 9.88 11.02
C GLN A 132 -2.81 9.40 10.60
N ALA A 133 -3.81 10.25 10.80
CA ALA A 133 -5.19 9.99 10.43
C ALA A 133 -5.66 11.03 9.40
N SER A 134 -6.55 10.60 8.52
CA SER A 134 -7.29 11.45 7.58
C SER A 134 -8.78 11.22 7.77
N GLU A 135 -9.60 12.24 7.48
CA GLU A 135 -11.07 12.13 7.51
C GLU A 135 -11.65 11.84 8.91
N THR A 136 -11.12 12.54 9.91
CA THR A 136 -11.49 12.44 11.32
C THR A 136 -12.71 13.32 11.66
N LYS A 137 -13.57 12.86 12.58
CA LYS A 137 -14.80 13.56 13.04
C LYS A 137 -14.49 14.89 13.72
N TYR A 138 -13.40 14.95 14.48
CA TYR A 138 -12.93 16.15 15.19
C TYR A 138 -11.70 16.78 14.52
N GLU A 139 -11.45 16.46 13.24
CA GLU A 139 -10.38 17.05 12.42
C GLU A 139 -8.96 16.91 13.02
N VAL A 140 -8.72 15.89 13.84
CA VAL A 140 -7.39 15.59 14.38
C VAL A 140 -6.48 15.00 13.31
N THR A 141 -5.19 15.32 13.38
CA THR A 141 -4.17 14.89 12.41
C THR A 141 -3.56 13.52 12.72
N SER A 142 -3.82 12.99 13.91
CA SER A 142 -3.32 11.68 14.36
C SER A 142 -4.28 11.02 15.34
N VAL A 143 -4.31 9.69 15.32
CA VAL A 143 -5.04 8.87 16.29
C VAL A 143 -4.08 7.90 16.99
N LEU A 144 -4.50 7.36 18.12
CA LEU A 144 -3.72 6.39 18.89
C LEU A 144 -4.19 4.97 18.58
N GLU A 145 -3.26 4.11 18.16
CA GLU A 145 -3.53 2.68 18.02
C GLU A 145 -3.74 2.00 19.39
N PRO A 146 -4.50 0.90 19.47
CA PRO A 146 -4.59 0.08 20.68
C PRO A 146 -3.24 -0.55 21.06
N LEU A 147 -3.15 -0.98 22.32
CA LEU A 147 -1.97 -1.68 22.83
C LEU A 147 -2.28 -3.18 22.97
N LEU A 148 -1.43 -4.09 22.48
CA LEU A 148 -1.47 -5.51 22.83
C LEU A 148 -0.81 -5.70 24.19
N HIS A 149 -1.13 -6.80 24.85
CA HIS A 149 -0.79 -7.01 26.25
C HIS A 149 -0.10 -8.34 26.45
N ALA A 150 0.93 -8.34 27.28
CA ALA A 150 1.54 -9.58 27.77
C ALA A 150 1.05 -9.84 29.18
N TYR A 151 1.00 -11.11 29.54
CA TYR A 151 0.52 -11.56 30.83
C TYR A 151 1.47 -12.58 31.44
N TYR A 152 1.59 -12.54 32.76
CA TYR A 152 2.27 -13.54 33.57
C TYR A 152 1.40 -13.80 34.79
N GLY A 153 1.01 -15.06 35.02
CA GLY A 153 0.17 -15.37 36.18
C GLY A 153 -1.21 -14.72 36.14
N GLY A 154 -1.72 -14.38 34.95
CA GLY A 154 -2.97 -13.64 34.77
C GLY A 154 -2.84 -12.13 35.01
N CYS A 155 -1.65 -11.65 35.37
CA CYS A 155 -1.34 -10.24 35.58
C CYS A 155 -0.66 -9.64 34.37
N ARG A 156 -0.99 -8.38 34.06
CA ARG A 156 -0.38 -7.69 32.93
C ARG A 156 1.11 -7.42 33.20
N VAL A 157 1.92 -7.69 32.18
CA VAL A 157 3.37 -7.50 32.20
C VAL A 157 3.70 -6.10 31.68
N HIS A 158 4.55 -5.39 32.42
CA HIS A 158 5.07 -4.09 32.05
C HIS A 158 6.45 -4.18 31.41
N GLU A 159 7.31 -5.01 31.97
CA GLU A 159 8.69 -5.11 31.54
C GLU A 159 9.14 -6.56 31.62
N VAL A 160 9.89 -6.96 30.61
CA VAL A 160 10.64 -8.21 30.59
C VAL A 160 12.08 -7.82 30.28
N ASN A 161 12.98 -8.15 31.19
CA ASN A 161 14.40 -7.94 31.02
C ASN A 161 15.16 -9.17 31.53
N SER A 162 16.49 -9.10 31.48
CA SER A 162 17.36 -10.20 31.93
C SER A 162 17.32 -10.46 33.45
N SER A 163 16.74 -9.54 34.24
CA SER A 163 16.58 -9.71 35.68
C SER A 163 15.22 -10.30 36.08
N GLY A 164 14.19 -10.13 35.26
CA GLY A 164 12.88 -10.67 35.59
C GLY A 164 11.73 -10.22 34.70
N VAL A 165 10.56 -10.77 35.00
CA VAL A 165 9.26 -10.34 34.51
C VAL A 165 8.60 -9.46 35.57
N PHE A 166 8.22 -8.25 35.18
CA PHE A 166 7.61 -7.26 36.07
C PHE A 166 6.14 -7.05 35.71
N ILE A 167 5.27 -7.16 36.72
CA ILE A 167 3.82 -7.01 36.59
C ILE A 167 3.31 -5.82 37.42
N GLU A 168 2.03 -5.48 37.22
CA GLU A 168 1.30 -4.51 38.05
C GLU A 168 1.39 -4.86 39.54
N SER A 169 1.78 -3.89 40.37
CA SER A 169 2.00 -4.09 41.82
C SER A 169 0.77 -4.64 42.56
N THR A 170 -0.42 -4.18 42.18
CA THR A 170 -1.71 -4.54 42.77
C THR A 170 -2.27 -5.88 42.30
N CYS A 171 -1.69 -6.50 41.28
CA CYS A 171 -2.23 -7.74 40.71
C CYS A 171 -1.75 -8.99 41.46
N GLU A 172 -2.66 -9.90 41.79
CA GLU A 172 -2.34 -11.18 42.43
C GLU A 172 -2.12 -12.28 41.40
N ILE A 173 -1.00 -13.01 41.53
CA ILE A 173 -0.60 -14.07 40.60
C ILE A 173 -1.49 -15.29 40.79
N SER A 174 -2.10 -15.76 39.71
CA SER A 174 -2.82 -17.02 39.65
C SER A 174 -1.86 -18.17 39.32
N GLU A 175 -1.82 -19.20 40.17
CA GLU A 175 -1.02 -20.41 39.93
C GLU A 175 -1.37 -21.10 38.61
N HIS A 176 -2.66 -21.11 38.24
CA HIS A 176 -3.11 -21.68 36.97
C HIS A 176 -2.44 -21.01 35.77
N TRP A 177 -2.47 -19.68 35.74
CA TRP A 177 -1.90 -18.90 34.64
C TRP A 177 -0.37 -18.80 34.72
N ALA A 178 0.22 -18.94 35.91
CA ALA A 178 1.68 -18.90 36.08
C ALA A 178 2.36 -20.12 35.44
N SER A 179 1.64 -21.23 35.28
CA SER A 179 2.15 -22.44 34.61
C SER A 179 2.47 -22.24 33.12
N TYR A 180 1.90 -21.22 32.48
CA TYR A 180 2.17 -20.84 31.09
C TYR A 180 3.30 -19.81 30.96
N GLU A 181 4.03 -19.53 32.05
CA GLU A 181 5.10 -18.53 32.11
C GLU A 181 4.68 -17.16 31.52
N LEU A 182 5.49 -16.61 30.61
CA LEU A 182 5.21 -15.36 29.91
C LEU A 182 4.31 -15.64 28.69
N MET A 183 3.09 -15.12 28.75
CA MET A 183 2.12 -15.17 27.66
C MET A 183 2.11 -13.85 26.90
N VAL A 184 2.49 -13.87 25.63
CA VAL A 184 2.47 -12.70 24.73
C VAL A 184 1.25 -12.81 23.82
N GLN A 185 0.32 -11.85 23.88
CA GLN A 185 -0.84 -11.83 22.99
C GLN A 185 -0.40 -11.88 21.52
N SER A 186 -0.89 -12.88 20.79
CA SER A 186 -0.67 -12.91 19.36
C SER A 186 -1.46 -11.76 18.71
N PRO A 187 -0.94 -11.21 17.61
CA PRO A 187 -1.76 -10.50 16.63
C PRO A 187 -3.04 -11.26 16.28
N ASP A 188 -4.05 -10.54 15.80
CA ASP A 188 -5.17 -11.22 15.15
C ASP A 188 -4.66 -11.97 13.91
N ASP A 189 -4.82 -13.29 13.93
CA ASP A 189 -4.53 -14.14 12.79
C ASP A 189 -5.73 -14.18 11.85
N MET A 190 -5.91 -13.10 11.09
CA MET A 190 -6.95 -13.04 10.06
C MET A 190 -6.31 -13.19 8.68
N PRO A 191 -6.34 -14.40 8.08
CA PRO A 191 -5.83 -14.60 6.74
C PRO A 191 -6.67 -13.81 5.74
N LEU A 192 -6.00 -12.97 4.96
CA LEU A 192 -6.61 -12.37 3.77
C LEU A 192 -6.26 -13.23 2.57
N CYS A 193 -7.21 -14.06 2.16
CA CYS A 193 -7.07 -14.95 1.01
C CYS A 193 -7.56 -14.30 -0.28
N SER A 194 -6.80 -14.47 -1.36
CA SER A 194 -7.22 -14.12 -2.72
C SER A 194 -8.00 -15.25 -3.39
N THR A 195 -8.54 -14.98 -4.59
CA THR A 195 -9.13 -16.03 -5.45
C THR A 195 -8.10 -17.03 -5.99
N SER A 196 -6.81 -16.71 -5.90
CA SER A 196 -5.69 -17.55 -6.35
C SER A 196 -5.17 -18.51 -5.27
N ASP A 197 -5.94 -18.75 -4.20
CA ASP A 197 -5.59 -19.56 -3.02
C ASP A 197 -4.33 -19.10 -2.27
N VAL A 198 -3.84 -17.89 -2.55
CA VAL A 198 -2.80 -17.26 -1.75
C VAL A 198 -3.44 -16.50 -0.60
N CYS A 199 -3.07 -16.88 0.62
CA CYS A 199 -3.45 -16.20 1.86
C CYS A 199 -2.23 -15.49 2.44
N ILE A 200 -2.44 -14.25 2.85
CA ILE A 200 -1.47 -13.48 3.61
C ILE A 200 -2.00 -13.40 5.03
N HIS A 201 -1.32 -14.04 5.98
CA HIS A 201 -1.57 -13.79 7.40
C HIS A 201 -0.97 -12.44 7.70
N ASN A 202 -1.85 -11.51 8.01
CA ASN A 202 -1.47 -10.20 8.44
C ASN A 202 -1.33 -10.30 9.95
N TYR A 203 -0.11 -10.20 10.46
CA TYR A 203 0.17 -10.16 11.89
C TYR A 203 -0.24 -8.78 12.38
N TYR A 204 -1.56 -8.61 12.50
CA TYR A 204 -2.16 -7.34 12.80
C TYR A 204 -1.73 -6.80 14.17
N ASN A 205 -1.26 -5.55 14.24
CA ASN A 205 -1.49 -4.73 15.43
C ASN A 205 -2.96 -4.25 15.45
N SER A 206 -3.91 -5.11 15.11
CA SER A 206 -5.32 -4.82 15.21
C SER A 206 -5.76 -5.37 16.55
N GLN A 207 -6.14 -4.51 17.46
CA GLN A 207 -7.25 -4.91 18.31
C GLN A 207 -8.51 -4.57 17.54
N TRP A 208 -9.45 -5.51 17.53
CA TRP A 208 -10.77 -5.24 16.99
C TRP A 208 -11.46 -4.30 17.96
N GLU A 209 -11.71 -3.09 17.47
CA GLU A 209 -12.53 -2.11 18.16
C GLU A 209 -13.85 -2.04 17.43
N TRP A 210 -14.94 -2.04 18.18
CA TRP A 210 -16.27 -2.21 17.61
C TRP A 210 -17.11 -0.99 17.88
N VAL A 211 -17.81 -0.56 16.84
CA VAL A 211 -18.86 0.44 16.94
C VAL A 211 -20.19 -0.24 16.64
N SER A 212 -21.11 -0.20 17.59
CA SER A 212 -22.47 -0.67 17.38
C SER A 212 -23.39 0.50 17.10
N GLU A 213 -24.07 0.50 15.96
CA GLU A 213 -25.11 1.46 15.67
C GLU A 213 -26.46 0.76 15.48
N THR A 214 -27.50 1.22 16.16
CA THR A 214 -28.87 0.83 15.82
C THR A 214 -29.38 1.72 14.69
N SER A 215 -29.54 1.16 13.50
CA SER A 215 -30.07 1.91 12.35
C SER A 215 -31.52 2.32 12.59
N THR A 216 -31.83 3.60 12.37
CA THR A 216 -33.22 4.11 12.44
C THR A 216 -34.16 3.44 11.43
N ALA A 217 -33.62 2.98 10.29
CA ALA A 217 -34.38 2.27 9.26
C ALA A 217 -34.68 0.80 9.63
N LYS A 218 -33.88 0.19 10.52
CA LYS A 218 -34.05 -1.20 10.98
C LYS A 218 -33.75 -1.29 12.48
N PRO A 219 -34.64 -0.78 13.35
CA PRO A 219 -34.39 -0.64 14.78
C PRO A 219 -34.16 -1.98 15.50
N ASN A 220 -34.65 -3.09 14.92
CA ASN A 220 -34.42 -4.45 15.44
C ASN A 220 -33.08 -5.06 14.97
N ARG A 221 -32.21 -4.29 14.33
CA ARG A 221 -30.89 -4.73 13.87
C ARG A 221 -29.82 -3.77 14.34
N VAL A 222 -28.75 -4.33 14.91
CA VAL A 222 -27.54 -3.61 15.26
C VAL A 222 -26.58 -3.73 14.07
N ALA A 223 -26.22 -2.59 13.47
CA ALA A 223 -25.08 -2.48 12.58
C ALA A 223 -23.80 -2.52 13.41
N MET A 224 -22.79 -3.20 12.88
CA MET A 224 -21.57 -3.54 13.60
C MET A 224 -20.42 -3.12 12.70
N TYR A 225 -19.64 -2.14 13.12
CA TYR A 225 -18.45 -1.68 12.44
C TYR A 225 -17.23 -2.10 13.25
N MET A 226 -16.17 -2.45 12.55
CA MET A 226 -14.94 -2.92 13.17
C MET A 226 -13.79 -2.02 12.72
N ASN A 227 -13.25 -1.26 13.66
CA ASN A 227 -12.03 -0.51 13.48
C ASN A 227 -10.87 -1.50 13.52
N THR A 228 -10.15 -1.60 12.40
CA THR A 228 -8.95 -2.40 12.28
C THR A 228 -7.77 -1.49 11.99
N PHE A 229 -6.71 -1.62 12.79
CA PHE A 229 -5.47 -0.88 12.58
C PHE A 229 -4.54 -1.69 11.66
N ARG A 230 -3.94 -1.01 10.67
CA ARG A 230 -3.07 -1.66 9.68
C ARG A 230 -1.75 -2.03 10.35
N SER A 231 -1.35 -3.30 10.29
CA SER A 231 0.03 -3.67 10.64
C SER A 231 1.01 -3.35 9.52
N ARG A 232 2.27 -3.24 9.91
CA ARG A 232 3.41 -3.17 8.98
C ARG A 232 4.07 -4.54 8.78
N TYR A 233 3.47 -5.62 9.31
CA TYR A 233 4.06 -6.95 9.33
C TYR A 233 3.05 -8.00 8.87
N ALA A 234 3.42 -8.74 7.84
CA ALA A 234 2.63 -9.83 7.29
C ALA A 234 3.56 -10.94 6.79
N ASP A 235 2.98 -12.10 6.52
CA ASP A 235 3.67 -13.17 5.80
C ASP A 235 4.28 -12.65 4.49
N LYS A 236 5.45 -13.20 4.16
CA LYS A 236 6.13 -12.89 2.91
C LYS A 236 5.65 -13.85 1.83
N VAL A 237 4.96 -13.28 0.84
CA VAL A 237 4.63 -13.97 -0.41
C VAL A 237 5.51 -13.44 -1.52
N GLY A 238 6.13 -14.36 -2.27
CA GLY A 238 6.90 -13.99 -3.45
C GLY A 238 5.99 -13.51 -4.58
N ILE A 239 6.26 -12.31 -5.10
CA ILE A 239 5.64 -11.82 -6.34
C ILE A 239 6.65 -12.05 -7.46
N SER A 240 6.21 -12.67 -8.56
CA SER A 240 7.08 -12.84 -9.72
C SER A 240 7.57 -11.47 -10.20
N VAL A 241 8.84 -11.38 -10.58
CA VAL A 241 9.37 -10.16 -11.19
C VAL A 241 9.23 -10.31 -12.69
N LEU A 242 8.59 -9.33 -13.33
CA LEU A 242 8.56 -9.29 -14.79
C LEU A 242 10.01 -9.30 -15.29
N PRO A 243 10.36 -10.02 -16.37
CA PRO A 243 11.74 -10.04 -16.83
C PRO A 243 12.25 -8.63 -17.08
N GLY A 244 13.15 -8.15 -16.22
CA GLY A 244 13.69 -6.78 -16.28
C GLY A 244 14.31 -6.44 -17.64
N ILE A 245 14.66 -7.48 -18.41
CA ILE A 245 15.12 -7.40 -19.80
C ILE A 245 14.07 -6.76 -20.71
N VAL A 246 12.78 -7.07 -20.56
CA VAL A 246 11.70 -6.49 -21.40
C VAL A 246 11.59 -4.99 -21.16
N VAL A 247 11.59 -4.58 -19.89
CA VAL A 247 11.48 -3.17 -19.49
C VAL A 247 12.72 -2.40 -19.91
N MET A 248 13.92 -2.96 -19.67
CA MET A 248 15.18 -2.38 -20.10
C MET A 248 15.24 -2.23 -21.62
N GLN A 249 14.78 -3.22 -22.37
CA GLN A 249 14.78 -3.19 -23.82
C GLN A 249 13.81 -2.12 -24.37
N ILE A 250 12.61 -2.00 -23.81
CA ILE A 250 11.65 -0.95 -24.18
C ILE A 250 12.22 0.44 -23.82
N PHE A 251 12.82 0.57 -22.64
CA PHE A 251 13.39 1.84 -22.16
C PHE A 251 14.58 2.29 -23.01
N VAL A 252 15.53 1.39 -23.31
CA VAL A 252 16.68 1.68 -24.17
C VAL A 252 16.23 2.06 -25.58
N MET A 253 15.24 1.36 -26.15
CA MET A 253 14.66 1.76 -27.44
C MET A 253 14.03 3.17 -27.38
N GLY A 254 13.35 3.51 -26.29
CA GLY A 254 12.77 4.84 -26.07
C GLY A 254 13.82 5.96 -25.94
N MET A 255 14.90 5.74 -25.20
CA MET A 255 15.98 6.73 -25.06
C MET A 255 16.72 6.99 -26.37
N VAL A 256 17.02 5.93 -27.12
CA VAL A 256 17.63 6.05 -28.46
C VAL A 256 16.72 6.86 -29.38
N SER A 257 15.41 6.64 -29.33
CA SER A 257 14.40 7.43 -30.06
C SER A 257 14.47 8.93 -29.78
N LEU A 258 14.49 9.31 -28.50
CA LEU A 258 14.55 10.71 -28.09
C LEU A 258 15.86 11.39 -28.51
N TYR A 259 16.99 10.69 -28.34
CA TYR A 259 18.31 11.21 -28.71
C TYR A 259 18.43 11.44 -30.23
N GLU A 260 17.92 10.51 -31.03
CA GLU A 260 18.01 10.56 -32.49
C GLU A 260 17.17 11.67 -33.11
N VAL A 261 15.98 11.93 -32.56
CA VAL A 261 15.11 13.01 -33.06
C VAL A 261 15.67 14.40 -32.73
N MET A 262 16.40 14.56 -31.63
CA MET A 262 17.08 15.81 -31.31
C MET A 262 18.34 16.07 -32.15
N SER A 263 18.94 15.04 -32.75
CA SER A 263 20.25 15.15 -33.43
C SER A 263 20.21 15.75 -34.85
N HIS A 264 19.04 15.93 -35.46
CA HIS A 264 18.80 16.66 -36.73
C HIS A 264 19.71 16.29 -37.95
N LYS A 265 20.44 15.16 -37.93
CA LYS A 265 21.24 14.68 -39.07
C LYS A 265 20.51 13.55 -39.80
N ARG A 266 20.14 13.79 -41.07
CA ARG A 266 19.64 12.77 -42.01
C ARG A 266 20.75 11.73 -42.24
N SER A 267 20.70 10.63 -41.51
CA SER A 267 21.64 9.52 -41.58
C SER A 267 20.97 8.26 -42.11
N VAL A 268 21.67 7.46 -42.91
CA VAL A 268 21.25 6.13 -43.40
C VAL A 268 20.88 5.18 -42.24
N LEU A 269 21.41 5.44 -41.05
CA LEU A 269 21.04 4.75 -39.81
C LEU A 269 19.55 4.92 -39.45
N LEU A 270 18.94 6.08 -39.75
CA LEU A 270 17.51 6.34 -39.47
C LEU A 270 16.59 5.41 -40.27
N THR A 271 16.97 5.06 -41.49
CA THR A 271 16.17 4.19 -42.36
C THR A 271 16.26 2.73 -41.91
N GLN A 272 17.43 2.30 -41.43
CA GLN A 272 17.66 0.96 -40.89
C GLN A 272 17.00 0.77 -39.52
N ILE A 273 17.03 1.77 -38.65
CA ILE A 273 16.33 1.76 -37.35
C ILE A 273 14.81 1.84 -37.55
N TRP A 274 14.33 2.56 -38.57
CA TRP A 274 12.91 2.58 -38.93
C TRP A 274 12.42 1.22 -39.46
N ALA A 275 13.22 0.54 -40.29
CA ALA A 275 12.96 -0.83 -40.71
C ALA A 275 12.96 -1.79 -39.51
N TYR A 276 13.90 -1.63 -38.57
CA TYR A 276 13.95 -2.38 -37.31
C TYR A 276 12.71 -2.14 -36.42
N ARG A 277 12.15 -0.92 -36.41
CA ARG A 277 10.89 -0.59 -35.69
C ARG A 277 9.64 -1.17 -36.34
N CYS A 278 9.55 -1.18 -37.68
CA CYS A 278 8.46 -1.86 -38.39
C CYS A 278 8.52 -3.38 -38.18
N GLN A 279 9.71 -3.95 -38.04
CA GLN A 279 9.92 -5.35 -37.68
C GLN A 279 9.58 -5.63 -36.20
N ASN A 280 9.85 -4.67 -35.30
CA ASN A 280 9.51 -4.74 -33.87
C ASN A 280 8.03 -4.52 -33.53
N GLY A 281 7.18 -4.12 -34.48
CA GLY A 281 5.73 -4.12 -34.28
C GLY A 281 5.19 -5.51 -33.90
N LYS A 282 5.83 -6.59 -34.39
CA LYS A 282 5.53 -7.97 -33.99
C LYS A 282 6.01 -8.27 -32.56
N THR A 283 7.18 -7.77 -32.19
CA THR A 283 7.76 -7.92 -30.84
C THR A 283 6.96 -7.15 -29.78
N GLN A 284 6.39 -5.99 -30.13
CA GLN A 284 5.51 -5.20 -29.23
C GLN A 284 4.26 -5.98 -28.80
N VAL A 285 3.71 -6.82 -29.68
CA VAL A 285 2.57 -7.69 -29.33
C VAL A 285 2.98 -8.74 -28.31
N VAL A 286 4.18 -9.31 -28.45
CA VAL A 286 4.73 -10.30 -27.51
C VAL A 286 4.98 -9.66 -26.15
N TYR A 287 5.60 -8.47 -26.11
CA TYR A 287 5.80 -7.73 -24.85
C TYR A 287 4.48 -7.38 -24.18
N LEU A 288 3.50 -6.91 -24.94
CA LEU A 288 2.18 -6.60 -24.39
C LEU A 288 1.53 -7.86 -23.81
N ALA A 289 1.61 -9.00 -24.50
CA ALA A 289 1.05 -10.26 -24.03
C ALA A 289 1.74 -10.76 -22.75
N GLU A 290 3.07 -10.69 -22.70
CA GLU A 290 3.87 -11.09 -21.53
C GLU A 290 3.56 -10.23 -20.31
N VAL A 291 3.54 -8.90 -20.47
CA VAL A 291 3.22 -7.97 -19.39
C VAL A 291 1.76 -8.11 -18.95
N ALA A 292 0.82 -8.27 -19.90
CA ALA A 292 -0.59 -8.49 -19.59
C ALA A 292 -0.81 -9.79 -18.81
N TYR A 293 -0.13 -10.88 -19.21
CA TYR A 293 -0.18 -12.15 -18.51
C TYR A 293 0.37 -12.03 -17.09
N HIS A 294 1.54 -11.38 -16.94
CA HIS A 294 2.14 -11.12 -15.63
C HIS A 294 1.22 -10.32 -14.71
N LEU A 295 0.63 -9.23 -15.22
CA LEU A 295 -0.31 -8.39 -14.49
C LEU A 295 -1.59 -9.13 -14.13
N HIS A 296 -2.10 -10.01 -15.00
CA HIS A 296 -3.29 -10.79 -14.74
C HIS A 296 -3.04 -11.82 -13.63
N TYR A 297 -1.96 -12.59 -13.75
CA TYR A 297 -1.62 -13.64 -12.80
C TYR A 297 -1.30 -13.09 -11.39
N ASN A 298 -0.59 -11.95 -11.31
CA ASN A 298 -0.21 -11.35 -10.03
C ASN A 298 -1.18 -10.24 -9.57
N SER A 299 -2.31 -10.03 -10.26
CA SER A 299 -3.24 -8.93 -9.99
C SER A 299 -3.69 -8.94 -8.53
N ASP A 300 -4.20 -10.08 -8.05
CA ASP A 300 -4.72 -10.22 -6.71
C ASP A 300 -3.64 -9.99 -5.65
N LEU A 301 -2.41 -10.44 -5.90
CA LEU A 301 -1.28 -10.22 -4.99
C LEU A 301 -0.90 -8.74 -4.88
N TYR A 302 -0.88 -8.00 -5.99
CA TYR A 302 -0.65 -6.57 -5.93
C TYR A 302 -1.78 -5.85 -5.19
N LEU A 303 -3.03 -6.20 -5.47
CA LEU A 303 -4.19 -5.58 -4.84
C LEU A 303 -4.27 -5.91 -3.34
N LEU A 304 -4.00 -7.15 -2.95
CA LEU A 304 -3.83 -7.55 -1.55
C LEU A 304 -2.68 -6.79 -0.89
N GLY A 305 -1.53 -6.70 -1.54
CA GLY A 305 -0.38 -5.98 -1.01
C GLY A 305 -0.62 -4.47 -0.86
N PHE A 306 -1.46 -3.86 -1.72
CA PHE A 306 -1.94 -2.49 -1.53
C PHE A 306 -2.95 -2.38 -0.40
N SER A 307 -3.87 -3.34 -0.28
CA SER A 307 -4.89 -3.33 0.76
C SER A 307 -4.24 -3.47 2.14
N THR A 308 -3.26 -4.37 2.29
CA THR A 308 -2.47 -4.55 3.52
C THR A 308 -1.39 -3.49 3.71
N GLY A 309 -0.95 -2.80 2.66
CA GLY A 309 0.16 -1.84 2.70
C GLY A 309 1.54 -2.47 2.77
N THR A 310 1.63 -3.79 2.58
CA THR A 310 2.85 -4.59 2.77
C THR A 310 3.69 -4.78 1.51
N LEU A 311 3.32 -4.14 0.39
CA LEU A 311 4.14 -4.15 -0.82
C LEU A 311 5.54 -3.59 -0.56
N THR A 312 6.56 -4.40 -0.87
CA THR A 312 7.94 -3.95 -0.76
C THR A 312 8.26 -2.90 -1.84
N THR A 313 9.37 -2.17 -1.65
CA THR A 313 9.87 -1.20 -2.64
C THR A 313 10.15 -1.83 -4.00
N GLU A 314 10.64 -3.06 -4.00
CA GLU A 314 10.93 -3.84 -5.21
C GLU A 314 9.63 -4.23 -5.92
N SER A 315 8.62 -4.64 -5.15
CA SER A 315 7.31 -5.02 -5.68
C SER A 315 6.60 -3.81 -6.32
N LEU A 316 6.72 -2.64 -5.69
CA LEU A 316 6.20 -1.37 -6.20
C LEU A 316 6.92 -0.94 -7.49
N ALA A 317 8.25 -1.08 -7.52
CA ALA A 317 9.06 -0.79 -8.70
C ALA A 317 8.69 -1.72 -9.86
N ASN A 318 8.54 -3.03 -9.59
CA ASN A 318 8.11 -4.03 -10.57
C ASN A 318 6.74 -3.69 -11.18
N LEU A 319 5.75 -3.32 -10.35
CA LEU A 319 4.44 -2.89 -10.86
C LEU A 319 4.50 -1.60 -11.68
N THR A 320 5.32 -0.64 -11.25
CA THR A 320 5.57 0.61 -12.01
C THR A 320 6.14 0.29 -13.39
N CYS A 321 7.14 -0.59 -13.45
CA CYS A 321 7.75 -1.05 -14.69
C CYS A 321 6.73 -1.78 -15.59
N CYS A 322 5.86 -2.60 -15.01
CA CYS A 322 4.76 -3.24 -15.73
C CYS A 322 3.78 -2.21 -16.32
N PHE A 323 3.41 -1.18 -15.55
CA PHE A 323 2.57 -0.09 -16.05
C PHE A 323 3.22 0.59 -17.26
N TYR A 324 4.50 0.97 -17.15
CA TYR A 324 5.24 1.61 -18.23
C TYR A 324 5.28 0.73 -19.49
N ALA A 325 5.72 -0.52 -19.35
CA ALA A 325 5.86 -1.45 -20.47
C ALA A 325 4.51 -1.75 -21.15
N PHE A 326 3.46 -1.93 -20.35
CA PHE A 326 2.09 -2.13 -20.85
C PHE A 326 1.60 -0.88 -21.59
N SER A 327 1.65 0.28 -20.95
CA SER A 327 1.13 1.55 -21.50
C SER A 327 1.81 1.90 -22.82
N TYR A 328 3.15 1.81 -22.84
CA TYR A 328 3.95 2.07 -24.03
C TYR A 328 3.57 1.13 -25.18
N SER A 329 3.53 -0.17 -24.92
CA SER A 329 3.25 -1.18 -25.97
C SER A 329 1.81 -1.11 -26.46
N PHE A 330 0.84 -0.94 -25.55
CA PHE A 330 -0.58 -0.88 -25.86
C PHE A 330 -0.94 0.31 -26.75
N ILE A 331 -0.49 1.53 -26.39
CA ILE A 331 -0.83 2.74 -27.15
C ILE A 331 -0.09 2.79 -28.49
N ASN A 332 1.15 2.33 -28.55
CA ASN A 332 1.87 2.23 -29.82
C ASN A 332 1.18 1.25 -30.78
N LEU A 333 0.69 0.11 -30.27
CA LEU A 333 -0.07 -0.85 -31.07
C LEU A 333 -1.42 -0.27 -31.52
N ALA A 334 -2.14 0.42 -30.63
CA ALA A 334 -3.40 1.07 -30.95
C ALA A 334 -3.23 2.13 -32.05
N LYS A 335 -2.18 2.96 -31.96
CA LYS A 335 -1.85 3.96 -32.99
C LYS A 335 -1.37 3.33 -34.30
N ALA A 336 -0.63 2.23 -34.24
CA ALA A 336 -0.23 1.50 -35.46
C ALA A 336 -1.46 0.97 -36.22
N ARG A 337 -2.45 0.43 -35.49
CA ARG A 337 -3.71 -0.08 -36.09
C ARG A 337 -4.64 1.02 -36.60
N SER A 338 -4.50 2.26 -36.14
CA SER A 338 -5.32 3.37 -36.61
C SER A 338 -4.92 3.89 -38.00
N GLY A 339 -3.95 3.28 -38.68
CA GLY A 339 -3.54 3.62 -40.04
C GLY A 339 -2.70 4.90 -40.18
N ASP A 340 -2.47 5.62 -39.08
CA ASP A 340 -1.71 6.88 -39.02
C ASP A 340 -0.19 6.70 -38.95
N GLN A 341 0.29 5.46 -39.06
CA GLN A 341 1.66 5.07 -38.72
C GLN A 341 2.73 5.76 -39.58
N GLN A 342 2.37 6.35 -40.72
CA GLN A 342 3.36 6.87 -41.64
C GLN A 342 3.96 8.24 -41.29
N LEU A 343 3.39 9.09 -40.42
CA LEU A 343 3.94 10.46 -40.30
C LEU A 343 3.60 11.29 -39.04
N ASP A 344 3.21 10.69 -37.91
CA ASP A 344 2.98 11.49 -36.69
C ASP A 344 4.20 11.58 -35.75
N GLN A 345 5.30 12.14 -36.27
CA GLN A 345 6.50 12.43 -35.48
C GLN A 345 6.19 13.29 -34.24
N HIS A 346 5.19 14.16 -34.32
CA HIS A 346 4.79 15.02 -33.21
C HIS A 346 4.14 14.20 -32.09
N PHE A 347 3.24 13.27 -32.42
CA PHE A 347 2.67 12.36 -31.43
C PHE A 347 3.72 11.49 -30.77
N GLN A 348 4.64 10.90 -31.55
CA GLN A 348 5.64 10.00 -30.99
C GLN A 348 6.58 10.71 -30.01
N LEU A 349 7.08 11.90 -30.37
CA LEU A 349 7.88 12.73 -29.47
C LEU A 349 7.12 13.10 -28.20
N THR A 350 5.86 13.54 -28.34
CA THR A 350 5.02 13.91 -27.20
C THR A 350 4.76 12.70 -26.30
N TRP A 351 4.44 11.54 -26.87
CA TRP A 351 4.17 10.31 -26.13
C TRP A 351 5.42 9.82 -25.38
N GLU A 352 6.56 9.69 -26.06
CA GLU A 352 7.81 9.23 -25.46
C GLU A 352 8.31 10.17 -24.34
N ALA A 353 8.21 11.49 -24.53
CA ALA A 353 8.57 12.45 -23.49
C ALA A 353 7.60 12.42 -22.30
N THR A 354 6.31 12.26 -22.56
CA THR A 354 5.28 12.25 -21.51
C THR A 354 5.32 10.94 -20.71
N GLN A 355 5.80 9.84 -21.29
CA GLN A 355 5.97 8.56 -20.58
C GLN A 355 6.92 8.63 -19.37
N VAL A 356 7.98 9.46 -19.42
CA VAL A 356 8.86 9.68 -18.25
C VAL A 356 8.09 10.35 -17.12
N VAL A 357 7.30 11.38 -17.44
CA VAL A 357 6.46 12.10 -16.48
C VAL A 357 5.36 11.19 -15.92
N ILE A 358 4.69 10.42 -16.78
CA ILE A 358 3.68 9.43 -16.40
C ILE A 358 4.28 8.43 -15.41
N THR A 359 5.47 7.89 -15.69
CA THR A 359 6.11 6.91 -14.83
C THR A 359 6.38 7.49 -13.44
N ALA A 360 6.88 8.73 -13.36
CA ALA A 360 7.06 9.43 -12.08
C ALA A 360 5.73 9.63 -11.33
N CYS A 361 4.66 10.04 -12.04
CA CYS A 361 3.32 10.19 -11.47
C CYS A 361 2.73 8.85 -10.99
N VAL A 362 3.02 7.75 -11.70
CA VAL A 362 2.58 6.41 -11.30
C VAL A 362 3.28 6.01 -10.00
N VAL A 363 4.59 6.19 -9.89
CA VAL A 363 5.33 5.91 -8.64
C VAL A 363 4.73 6.69 -7.46
N THR A 364 4.49 7.99 -7.63
CA THR A 364 3.92 8.81 -6.55
C THR A 364 2.51 8.36 -6.20
N THR A 365 1.67 8.07 -7.20
CA THR A 365 0.30 7.59 -6.98
C THR A 365 0.28 6.24 -6.26
N LEU A 366 1.09 5.28 -6.71
CA LEU A 366 1.17 3.96 -6.06
C LEU A 366 1.70 4.07 -4.62
N ARG A 367 2.63 4.99 -4.34
CA ARG A 367 3.07 5.29 -2.96
C ARG A 367 1.97 5.89 -2.10
N VAL A 368 1.11 6.73 -2.67
CA VAL A 368 -0.06 7.30 -1.97
C VAL A 368 -1.09 6.20 -1.70
N VAL A 369 -1.44 5.40 -2.71
CA VAL A 369 -2.38 4.28 -2.57
C VAL A 369 -1.87 3.27 -1.54
N GLN A 370 -0.56 2.99 -1.52
CA GLN A 370 0.05 2.15 -0.50
C GLN A 370 -0.19 2.68 0.92
N ARG A 371 -0.41 3.98 1.13
CA ARG A 371 -0.69 4.57 2.44
C ARG A 371 -2.18 4.64 2.77
N ASN A 372 -3.08 4.45 1.81
CA ASN A 372 -4.52 4.51 2.05
C ASN A 372 -4.98 3.36 2.97
N PRO A 373 -6.00 3.59 3.81
CA PRO A 373 -6.53 2.57 4.72
C PRO A 373 -7.14 1.38 3.97
N LEU A 374 -7.05 0.20 4.59
CA LEU A 374 -7.57 -1.07 4.07
C LEU A 374 -9.04 -0.97 3.63
N GLU A 375 -9.87 -0.32 4.45
CA GLU A 375 -11.29 -0.12 4.17
C GLU A 375 -11.54 0.64 2.88
N SER A 376 -10.81 1.73 2.61
CA SER A 376 -11.01 2.54 1.39
C SER A 376 -10.76 1.71 0.12
N ILE A 377 -9.75 0.85 0.15
CA ILE A 377 -9.41 -0.01 -1.00
C ILE A 377 -10.44 -1.14 -1.14
N LEU A 378 -10.82 -1.78 -0.04
CA LEU A 378 -11.78 -2.89 -0.07
C LEU A 378 -13.20 -2.41 -0.41
N SER A 379 -13.70 -1.35 0.22
CA SER A 379 -15.05 -0.82 -0.03
C SER A 379 -15.25 -0.32 -1.47
N THR A 380 -14.18 0.15 -2.12
CA THR A 380 -14.26 0.69 -3.49
C THR A 380 -14.12 -0.39 -4.57
N ASN A 381 -13.29 -1.43 -4.33
CA ASN A 381 -12.91 -2.38 -5.38
C ASN A 381 -12.91 -3.85 -4.95
N ALA A 382 -13.51 -4.20 -3.80
CA ALA A 382 -13.54 -5.58 -3.35
C ALA A 382 -14.80 -5.95 -2.54
N GLU A 383 -15.03 -7.25 -2.41
CA GLU A 383 -16.02 -7.83 -1.52
C GLU A 383 -15.40 -8.99 -0.73
N ILE A 384 -15.67 -9.06 0.57
CA ILE A 384 -15.29 -10.21 1.40
C ILE A 384 -16.41 -11.25 1.32
N LEU A 385 -16.11 -12.37 0.68
CA LEU A 385 -17.06 -13.45 0.51
C LEU A 385 -16.77 -14.56 1.53
N ARG A 386 -17.82 -14.96 2.24
CA ARG A 386 -17.76 -16.09 3.19
C ARG A 386 -18.18 -17.37 2.48
N LYS A 387 -17.57 -18.49 2.84
CA LYS A 387 -17.90 -19.83 2.32
C LYS A 387 -19.37 -20.21 2.50
N THR A 388 -20.01 -19.66 3.52
CA THR A 388 -21.43 -19.83 3.82
C THR A 388 -22.38 -19.09 2.86
N SER A 389 -21.87 -18.20 2.02
CA SER A 389 -22.65 -17.49 0.99
C SER A 389 -22.68 -18.29 -0.33
N ALA A 390 -23.72 -18.07 -1.15
CA ALA A 390 -23.85 -18.77 -2.44
C ALA A 390 -22.69 -18.49 -3.40
N LEU A 391 -22.22 -17.23 -3.45
CA LEU A 391 -21.06 -16.87 -4.26
C LEU A 391 -19.75 -17.38 -3.65
N GLY A 392 -19.62 -17.28 -2.31
CA GLY A 392 -18.43 -17.76 -1.60
C GLY A 392 -18.23 -19.27 -1.71
N ALA A 393 -19.29 -20.08 -1.64
CA ALA A 393 -19.20 -21.52 -1.82
C ALA A 393 -18.54 -21.94 -3.16
N LYS A 394 -18.63 -21.10 -4.19
CA LYS A 394 -18.02 -21.35 -5.51
C LYS A 394 -16.52 -21.05 -5.56
N TYR A 395 -16.07 -20.05 -4.80
CA TYR A 395 -14.74 -19.44 -4.98
C TYR A 395 -13.84 -19.53 -3.74
N CYS A 396 -14.40 -19.72 -2.53
CA CYS A 396 -13.63 -19.84 -1.29
C CYS A 396 -12.75 -21.10 -1.24
N GLY A 397 -13.05 -22.12 -2.05
CA GLY A 397 -12.32 -23.39 -2.03
C GLY A 397 -12.29 -24.02 -0.63
N LEU A 398 -11.09 -24.22 -0.10
CA LEU A 398 -10.87 -24.75 1.25
C LEU A 398 -10.99 -23.69 2.35
N ASN A 399 -10.84 -22.41 2.03
CA ASN A 399 -10.81 -21.31 3.01
C ASN A 399 -12.21 -20.92 3.48
N ASP A 400 -12.32 -20.34 4.69
CA ASP A 400 -13.61 -19.90 5.27
C ASP A 400 -14.11 -18.57 4.68
N ALA A 401 -13.19 -17.72 4.21
CA ALA A 401 -13.48 -16.48 3.52
C ALA A 401 -12.35 -16.10 2.54
N PHE A 402 -12.65 -15.28 1.54
CA PHE A 402 -11.65 -14.66 0.66
C PHE A 402 -12.11 -13.26 0.20
N ILE A 403 -11.16 -12.48 -0.29
CA ILE A 403 -11.39 -11.17 -0.91
C ILE A 403 -11.50 -11.34 -2.41
N MET A 404 -12.64 -10.94 -2.97
CA MET A 404 -12.85 -10.86 -4.41
C MET A 404 -12.68 -9.41 -4.85
N PHE A 405 -11.69 -9.13 -5.69
CA PHE A 405 -11.56 -7.81 -6.31
C PHE A 405 -12.46 -7.69 -7.54
N THR A 406 -13.21 -6.59 -7.63
CA THR A 406 -14.17 -6.33 -8.72
C THR A 406 -13.45 -5.96 -10.01
N ILE A 407 -12.39 -5.14 -9.91
CA ILE A 407 -11.58 -4.70 -11.05
C ILE A 407 -10.14 -5.17 -10.86
N ASN A 408 -9.63 -5.94 -11.84
CA ASN A 408 -8.25 -6.43 -11.85
C ASN A 408 -7.25 -5.37 -12.36
N ALA A 409 -5.97 -5.58 -12.05
CA ALA A 409 -4.89 -4.66 -12.43
C ALA A 409 -4.78 -4.40 -13.95
N PRO A 410 -4.84 -5.42 -14.84
CA PRO A 410 -4.81 -5.17 -16.29
C PRO A 410 -5.90 -4.23 -16.78
N THR A 411 -7.13 -4.36 -16.26
CA THR A 411 -8.27 -3.51 -16.66
C THR A 411 -8.03 -2.07 -16.26
N MET A 412 -7.59 -1.83 -15.02
CA MET A 412 -7.23 -0.49 -14.53
C MET A 412 -6.12 0.16 -15.36
N ILE A 413 -5.06 -0.59 -15.64
CA ILE A 413 -3.91 -0.11 -16.41
C ILE A 413 -4.31 0.22 -17.86
N THR A 414 -5.19 -0.59 -18.46
CA THR A 414 -5.71 -0.34 -19.81
C THR A 414 -6.54 0.94 -19.88
N LEU A 415 -7.44 1.16 -18.93
CA LEU A 415 -8.27 2.37 -18.85
C LEU A 415 -7.39 3.62 -18.71
N LEU A 416 -6.45 3.61 -17.77
CA LEU A 416 -5.51 4.72 -17.55
C LEU A 416 -4.63 4.97 -18.77
N SER A 417 -4.09 3.93 -19.39
CA SER A 417 -3.26 4.05 -20.59
C SER A 417 -4.03 4.66 -21.75
N THR A 418 -5.30 4.28 -21.93
CA THR A 418 -6.17 4.82 -22.98
C THR A 418 -6.42 6.31 -22.79
N LEU A 419 -6.74 6.74 -21.55
CA LEU A 419 -6.91 8.16 -21.21
C LEU A 419 -5.65 8.97 -21.50
N LEU A 420 -4.48 8.46 -21.09
CA LEU A 420 -3.19 9.10 -21.34
C LEU A 420 -2.86 9.16 -22.84
N GLY A 421 -3.16 8.10 -23.59
CA GLY A 421 -2.98 8.06 -25.05
C GLY A 421 -3.84 9.12 -25.76
N LEU A 422 -5.10 9.29 -25.34
CA LEU A 422 -5.98 10.35 -25.86
C LEU A 422 -5.45 11.76 -25.55
N LEU A 423 -4.91 11.97 -24.35
CA LEU A 423 -4.25 13.24 -23.99
C LEU A 423 -3.03 13.53 -24.88
N ALA A 424 -2.22 12.51 -25.17
CA ALA A 424 -1.08 12.66 -26.09
C ALA A 424 -1.51 12.95 -27.53
N VAL A 425 -2.59 12.32 -28.00
CA VAL A 425 -3.16 12.61 -29.34
C VAL A 425 -3.66 14.05 -29.42
N THR A 426 -4.43 14.50 -28.44
CA THR A 426 -5.01 15.86 -28.41
C THR A 426 -3.93 16.94 -28.32
N THR A 427 -2.92 16.75 -27.46
CA THR A 427 -1.77 17.66 -27.37
C THR A 427 -0.96 17.70 -28.66
N SER A 428 -0.71 16.56 -29.30
CA SER A 428 -0.06 16.52 -30.63
C SER A 428 -0.86 17.29 -31.68
N MET A 429 -2.18 17.13 -31.73
CA MET A 429 -3.04 17.90 -32.64
C MET A 429 -2.98 19.41 -32.38
N LEU A 430 -2.96 19.83 -31.12
CA LEU A 430 -2.81 21.24 -30.75
C LEU A 430 -1.47 21.81 -31.20
N VAL A 431 -0.37 21.10 -30.95
CA VAL A 431 0.99 21.49 -31.39
C VAL A 431 1.05 21.60 -32.91
N LYS A 432 0.48 20.64 -33.64
CA LYS A 432 0.39 20.69 -35.11
C LYS A 432 -0.39 21.90 -35.61
N LYS A 433 -1.45 22.31 -34.91
CA LYS A 433 -2.30 23.46 -35.28
C LYS A 433 -1.66 24.81 -34.95
N THR A 434 -0.83 24.89 -33.90
CA THR A 434 -0.15 26.13 -33.47
C THR A 434 1.20 26.33 -34.15
N SER A 435 1.94 25.27 -34.46
CA SER A 435 3.25 25.30 -35.14
C SER A 435 3.28 26.11 -36.46
N PRO A 436 2.32 25.99 -37.41
CA PRO A 436 2.31 26.82 -38.62
C PRO A 436 2.03 28.30 -38.32
N LYS A 437 1.25 28.62 -37.27
CA LYS A 437 0.99 30.00 -36.86
C LYS A 437 2.22 30.64 -36.21
N VAL A 438 2.97 29.88 -35.41
CA VAL A 438 4.22 30.33 -34.79
C VAL A 438 5.32 30.51 -35.84
N LYS A 439 5.48 29.57 -36.78
CA LYS A 439 6.43 29.75 -37.91
C LYS A 439 6.12 31.00 -38.73
N ARG A 440 4.83 31.29 -38.99
CA ARG A 440 4.40 32.48 -39.73
C ARG A 440 4.62 33.76 -38.93
N ALA A 441 4.37 33.76 -37.62
CA ALA A 441 4.65 34.90 -36.74
C ALA A 441 6.16 35.18 -36.61
N VAL A 442 7.00 34.15 -36.52
CA VAL A 442 8.47 34.27 -36.48
C VAL A 442 9.05 34.70 -37.84
N LEU A 443 8.48 34.25 -38.96
CA LEU A 443 8.84 34.73 -40.30
C LEU A 443 8.41 36.19 -40.53
N LEU A 444 7.24 36.58 -40.04
CA LEU A 444 6.76 37.97 -40.10
C LEU A 444 7.58 38.89 -39.18
N SER A 445 8.02 38.43 -38.02
CA SER A 445 8.91 39.20 -37.13
C SER A 445 10.33 39.31 -37.69
N ARG A 446 10.84 38.29 -38.41
CA ARG A 446 12.13 38.35 -39.12
C ARG A 446 12.10 39.20 -40.39
N GLY A 447 10.98 39.23 -41.12
CA GLY A 447 10.81 40.14 -42.27
C GLY A 447 10.75 41.62 -41.90
N SER A 448 10.50 41.93 -40.63
CA SER A 448 10.47 43.30 -40.08
C SER A 448 11.83 43.82 -39.61
N GLN A 449 12.88 42.99 -39.58
CA GLN A 449 14.23 43.40 -39.18
C GLN A 449 15.22 43.14 -40.32
N GLY A 450 15.52 44.19 -41.09
CA GLY A 450 16.75 44.24 -41.90
C GLY A 450 16.55 44.52 -43.39
N SER A 451 16.13 45.73 -43.73
CA SER A 451 16.54 46.36 -44.99
C SER A 451 18.02 46.72 -44.89
N PHE A 452 18.88 46.09 -45.69
CA PHE A 452 20.18 46.65 -46.05
C PHE A 452 20.44 46.46 -47.54
N ARG A 453 20.51 47.60 -48.25
CA ARG A 453 21.01 47.73 -49.61
C ARG A 453 22.51 47.44 -49.65
N GLY A 454 22.98 46.74 -50.68
CA GLY A 454 24.28 47.03 -51.28
C GLY A 454 25.12 45.85 -51.76
N ILE A 455 25.41 45.90 -53.07
CA ILE A 455 26.61 45.38 -53.78
C ILE A 455 26.47 44.00 -54.48
N SER A 456 26.17 44.08 -55.78
CA SER A 456 26.68 43.22 -56.88
C SER A 456 28.08 43.76 -57.28
N PRO A 457 29.08 43.01 -57.83
CA PRO A 457 28.93 41.97 -58.87
C PRO A 457 29.93 40.78 -58.85
N TYR A 458 29.67 39.71 -59.62
CA TYR A 458 30.50 39.30 -60.77
C TYR A 458 29.96 38.03 -61.45
N ARG A 459 29.74 38.13 -62.77
CA ARG A 459 29.43 37.07 -63.73
C ARG A 459 30.74 36.33 -64.09
N ARG A 460 30.74 35.00 -64.11
CA ARG A 460 31.74 34.23 -64.86
C ARG A 460 31.07 33.00 -65.49
N ASP A 461 30.85 33.11 -66.79
CA ASP A 461 30.61 31.99 -67.70
C ASP A 461 31.88 31.12 -67.77
N TRP A 462 31.73 29.79 -67.78
CA TRP A 462 32.65 28.85 -68.42
C TRP A 462 31.88 27.59 -68.84
N GLU A 463 32.24 27.13 -70.03
CA GLU A 463 31.54 26.29 -70.98
C GLU A 463 31.50 24.79 -70.64
N ASP A 464 30.55 24.13 -71.33
CA ASP A 464 30.43 22.70 -71.59
C ASP A 464 31.74 22.01 -71.93
N HIS A 465 31.91 20.77 -71.46
CA HIS A 465 32.54 19.70 -72.23
C HIS A 465 31.88 18.35 -71.89
N ASP A 466 31.17 17.83 -72.89
CA ASP A 466 30.78 16.42 -73.02
C ASP A 466 32.02 15.52 -73.11
N ALA A 467 31.99 14.39 -72.39
CA ALA A 467 32.70 13.18 -72.81
C ALA A 467 32.02 11.94 -72.23
N ALA A 468 31.31 11.24 -73.12
CA ALA A 468 30.80 9.90 -72.91
C ALA A 468 31.94 8.87 -72.76
N LEU A 469 31.74 7.87 -71.89
CA LEU A 469 32.34 6.54 -72.05
C LEU A 469 31.57 5.52 -71.20
N GLN A 470 30.64 4.81 -71.86
CA GLN A 470 30.32 3.42 -71.53
C GLN A 470 31.51 2.55 -71.93
N VAL A 471 31.81 1.49 -71.17
CA VAL A 471 32.08 0.13 -71.68
C VAL A 471 32.07 -0.86 -70.51
N GLN A 472 31.20 -1.87 -70.68
CA GLN A 472 31.12 -3.24 -70.12
C GLN A 472 31.04 -3.48 -68.61
#